data_AF-A0A966TIR7-F1
#
_entry.id   AF-A0A966TIR7-F1
#
_cell.length_a   1.000
_cell.length_b   1.000
_cell.length_c   1.000
_cell.angle_alpha   90.00
_cell.angle_beta   90.00
_cell.angle_gamma   90.00
#
_symmetry.space_group_name_H-M   'P 1'
#
loop_
_entity.id
_entity.type
_entity.pdbx_description
1 polymer ?
#
loop_
_entity_poly.entity_id
_entity_poly.type
_entity_poly.pdbx_seq_one_letter_code
_entity_poly.pdbx_strand_id
1 'polypeptide(L)'
;LGGAIKLAVEMNGNKFPQTWKDIAPRVKRKNFKLGFSQPYRWKEDHWCNVLTGSALDHVIHPTQPRLITHRECARMQGLPDDWEIETSKEYSALAATWGKAVPVQAAAWVASALKDSLEGNTPDGIAEKIGDREFLIDGDRGFSRQAAKKMYA
;
A
#
# COMPACT_ATOMS: atom_id res chain seq x y z
N LEU A 1 -8.91 -21.65 -17.33
CA LEU A 1 -8.39 -21.64 -15.95
C LEU A 1 -8.31 -23.04 -15.30
N GLY A 2 -9.27 -23.95 -15.50
CA GLY A 2 -9.22 -25.31 -14.92
C GLY A 2 -8.14 -26.26 -15.48
N GLY A 3 -7.79 -26.16 -16.76
CA GLY A 3 -6.84 -27.09 -17.41
C GLY A 3 -5.40 -26.97 -16.93
N ALA A 4 -4.89 -25.74 -16.76
CA ALA A 4 -3.50 -25.52 -16.33
C ALA A 4 -3.24 -25.99 -14.89
N ILE A 5 -4.22 -25.81 -14.00
CA ILE A 5 -4.13 -26.28 -12.61
C ILE A 5 -4.18 -27.82 -12.55
N LYS A 6 -5.06 -28.43 -13.35
CA LYS A 6 -5.18 -29.89 -13.40
C LYS A 6 -3.88 -30.53 -13.90
N LEU A 7 -3.30 -29.99 -14.98
CA LEU A 7 -2.02 -30.43 -15.51
C LEU A 7 -0.88 -30.25 -14.49
N ALA A 8 -0.81 -29.11 -13.79
CA ALA A 8 0.22 -28.88 -12.78
C ALA A 8 0.12 -29.83 -11.57
N VAL A 9 -1.10 -30.22 -11.18
CA VAL A 9 -1.35 -31.22 -10.12
C VAL A 9 -1.00 -32.62 -10.60
N GLU A 10 -1.37 -33.00 -11.82
CA GLU A 10 -1.01 -34.28 -12.44
C GLU A 10 0.51 -34.43 -12.57
N MET A 11 1.20 -33.40 -13.07
CA MET A 11 2.66 -33.37 -13.19
C MET A 11 3.39 -33.43 -11.84
N ASN A 12 2.73 -33.06 -10.75
CA ASN A 12 3.26 -33.15 -9.39
C ASN A 12 2.74 -34.39 -8.63
N GLY A 13 2.41 -35.46 -9.36
CA GLY A 13 1.99 -36.74 -8.78
C GLY A 13 0.66 -36.66 -8.03
N ASN A 14 -0.30 -35.93 -8.60
CA ASN A 14 -1.60 -35.60 -7.99
C ASN A 14 -1.51 -34.85 -6.64
N LYS A 15 -0.36 -34.26 -6.34
CA LYS A 15 -0.17 -33.41 -5.16
C LYS A 15 -0.18 -31.95 -5.60
N PHE A 16 -0.74 -31.07 -4.80
CA PHE A 16 -0.52 -29.63 -5.02
C PHE A 16 0.98 -29.32 -4.87
N PRO A 17 1.54 -28.37 -5.65
CA PRO A 17 2.91 -27.91 -5.49
C PRO A 17 3.22 -27.63 -4.03
N GLN A 18 4.43 -27.96 -3.56
CA GLN A 18 4.78 -27.92 -2.14
C GLN A 18 4.53 -26.52 -1.51
N THR A 19 4.78 -25.46 -2.26
CA THR A 19 4.51 -24.04 -1.92
C THR A 19 3.02 -23.73 -1.68
N TRP A 20 2.11 -24.62 -2.10
CA TRP A 20 0.67 -24.43 -1.98
C TRP A 20 0.06 -25.24 -0.83
N LYS A 21 0.82 -26.09 -0.13
CA LYS A 21 0.29 -26.92 0.97
C LYS A 21 -0.32 -26.08 2.09
N ASP A 22 0.28 -24.95 2.42
CA ASP A 22 -0.17 -24.09 3.51
C ASP A 22 -1.40 -23.26 3.14
N ILE A 23 -1.56 -22.92 1.85
CA ILE A 23 -2.70 -22.15 1.35
C ILE A 23 -3.86 -23.03 0.87
N ALA A 24 -3.63 -24.31 0.56
CA ALA A 24 -4.63 -25.22 0.03
C ALA A 24 -5.89 -25.34 0.91
N PRO A 25 -5.80 -25.43 2.26
CA PRO A 25 -6.98 -25.43 3.12
C PRO A 25 -7.80 -24.13 2.99
N ARG A 26 -7.12 -22.98 2.90
CA ARG A 26 -7.75 -21.67 2.72
C ARG A 26 -8.43 -21.56 1.34
N VAL A 27 -7.78 -22.02 0.27
CA VAL A 27 -8.32 -22.00 -1.09
C VAL A 27 -9.57 -22.87 -1.20
N LYS A 28 -9.53 -24.09 -0.63
CA LYS A 28 -10.68 -25.00 -0.55
C LYS A 28 -11.83 -24.38 0.24
N ARG A 29 -11.55 -23.87 1.45
CA ARG A 29 -12.57 -23.21 2.30
C ARG A 29 -13.24 -22.03 1.60
N LYS A 30 -12.47 -21.24 0.85
CA LYS A 30 -12.98 -20.08 0.11
C LYS A 30 -13.57 -20.42 -1.26
N ASN A 31 -13.58 -21.70 -1.68
CA ASN A 31 -14.01 -22.13 -3.00
C ASN A 31 -13.43 -21.24 -4.13
N PHE A 32 -12.11 -21.04 -4.11
CA PHE A 32 -11.37 -20.19 -5.06
C PHE A 32 -11.77 -18.69 -5.09
N LYS A 33 -12.59 -18.21 -4.14
CA LYS A 33 -12.86 -16.78 -3.93
C LYS A 33 -11.73 -16.14 -3.13
N LEU A 34 -10.68 -15.69 -3.82
CA LEU A 34 -9.42 -15.25 -3.19
C LEU A 34 -9.47 -13.83 -2.61
N GLY A 35 -10.57 -13.09 -2.78
CA GLY A 35 -10.74 -11.74 -2.25
C GLY A 35 -9.93 -10.71 -3.03
N PHE A 36 -9.15 -9.88 -2.35
CA PHE A 36 -8.38 -8.78 -2.94
C PHE A 36 -7.44 -9.18 -4.09
N SER A 37 -7.03 -10.45 -4.18
CA SER A 37 -6.17 -10.95 -5.27
C SER A 37 -6.96 -11.40 -6.51
N GLN A 38 -8.26 -11.09 -6.60
CA GLN A 38 -9.06 -11.36 -7.80
C GLN A 38 -9.10 -10.14 -8.71
N PRO A 39 -9.13 -10.34 -10.04
CA PRO A 39 -9.33 -9.25 -10.98
C PRO A 39 -10.58 -8.46 -10.65
N TYR A 40 -10.43 -7.16 -10.41
CA TYR A 40 -11.50 -6.26 -10.06
C TYR A 40 -11.33 -4.94 -10.83
N ARG A 41 -12.42 -4.50 -11.47
CA ARG A 41 -12.48 -3.22 -12.17
C ARG A 41 -12.74 -2.12 -11.16
N TRP A 42 -11.78 -1.19 -11.06
CA TRP A 42 -12.00 0.03 -10.32
C TRP A 42 -13.06 0.87 -11.00
N LYS A 43 -13.74 1.71 -10.23
CA LYS A 43 -14.79 2.57 -10.75
C LYS A 43 -14.25 4.00 -10.76
N GLU A 44 -14.71 4.78 -11.73
CA GLU A 44 -14.29 6.17 -11.91
C GLU A 44 -14.87 7.12 -10.85
N ASP A 45 -15.94 6.71 -10.18
CA ASP A 45 -16.74 7.52 -9.25
C ASP A 45 -16.24 7.50 -7.80
N HIS A 46 -15.08 6.89 -7.52
CA HIS A 46 -14.48 6.89 -6.18
C HIS A 46 -12.98 7.07 -6.21
N TRP A 47 -12.45 7.43 -5.04
CA TRP A 47 -11.02 7.48 -4.76
C TRP A 47 -10.34 6.14 -5.04
N CYS A 48 -9.08 6.19 -5.43
CA CYS A 48 -8.29 4.98 -5.65
C CYS A 48 -8.29 4.11 -4.40
N ASN A 49 -8.45 2.79 -4.57
CA ASN A 49 -8.22 1.85 -3.49
C ASN A 49 -6.73 1.79 -3.15
N VAL A 50 -6.41 1.22 -1.99
CA VAL A 50 -5.02 1.01 -1.59
C VAL A 50 -4.31 0.15 -2.64
N LEU A 51 -3.24 0.69 -3.22
CA LEU A 51 -2.35 -0.08 -4.09
C LEU A 51 -1.61 -1.12 -3.26
N THR A 52 -1.70 -2.38 -3.67
CA THR A 52 -0.93 -3.48 -3.08
C THR A 52 0.21 -3.86 -4.01
N GLY A 53 1.17 -4.66 -3.53
CA GLY A 53 2.32 -5.08 -4.33
C GLY A 53 1.94 -5.94 -5.56
N SER A 54 0.70 -6.40 -5.67
CA SER A 54 0.19 -7.15 -6.82
C SER A 54 -0.82 -6.34 -7.65
N ALA A 55 -0.98 -5.03 -7.41
CA ALA A 55 -2.04 -4.21 -8.04
C ALA A 55 -2.08 -4.35 -9.56
N LEU A 56 -0.90 -4.38 -10.20
CA LEU A 56 -0.76 -4.55 -11.66
C LEU A 56 -1.33 -5.88 -12.18
N ASP A 57 -1.47 -6.90 -11.33
CA ASP A 57 -1.94 -8.23 -11.73
C ASP A 57 -3.47 -8.37 -11.70
N HIS A 58 -4.17 -7.50 -10.98
CA HIS A 58 -5.60 -7.71 -10.68
C HIS A 58 -6.45 -6.44 -10.71
N VAL A 59 -5.86 -5.24 -10.80
CA VAL A 59 -6.66 -4.03 -10.94
C VAL A 59 -6.93 -3.76 -12.41
N ILE A 60 -8.20 -3.83 -12.79
CA ILE A 60 -8.68 -3.53 -14.15
C ILE A 60 -8.99 -2.03 -14.23
N HIS A 61 -8.52 -1.39 -15.29
CA HIS A 61 -8.73 0.04 -15.57
C HIS A 61 -10.24 0.35 -15.62
N PRO A 62 -10.70 1.50 -15.09
CA PRO A 62 -12.14 1.79 -14.98
C PRO A 62 -12.91 1.71 -16.30
N THR A 63 -12.36 2.30 -17.36
CA THR A 63 -13.05 2.40 -18.66
C THR A 63 -12.48 1.50 -19.75
N GLN A 64 -11.30 0.91 -19.54
CA GLN A 64 -10.58 0.20 -20.61
C GLN A 64 -10.53 -1.30 -20.30
N PRO A 65 -10.54 -2.21 -21.31
CA PRO A 65 -10.47 -3.64 -21.09
C PRO A 65 -9.02 -4.12 -20.87
N ARG A 66 -8.30 -3.48 -19.94
CA ARG A 66 -6.90 -3.80 -19.59
C ARG A 66 -6.64 -3.61 -18.09
N LEU A 67 -5.52 -4.15 -17.62
CA LEU A 67 -5.00 -3.86 -16.30
C LEU A 67 -4.42 -2.44 -16.25
N ILE A 68 -4.28 -1.90 -15.05
CA ILE A 68 -3.58 -0.63 -14.84
C ILE A 68 -2.08 -0.78 -15.12
N THR A 69 -1.43 0.32 -15.48
CA THR A 69 -0.03 0.39 -15.87
C THR A 69 0.85 0.88 -14.72
N HIS A 70 2.17 0.69 -14.84
CA HIS A 70 3.15 1.28 -13.92
C HIS A 70 2.98 2.80 -13.78
N ARG A 71 2.73 3.51 -14.90
CA ARG A 71 2.53 4.96 -14.89
C ARG A 71 1.25 5.36 -14.13
N GLU A 72 0.17 4.61 -14.29
CA GLU A 72 -1.07 4.86 -13.55
C GLU A 72 -0.84 4.66 -12.04
N CYS A 73 -0.15 3.59 -11.63
CA CYS A 73 0.23 3.37 -10.23
C CYS A 73 1.12 4.51 -9.69
N ALA A 74 2.09 4.98 -10.48
CA ALA A 74 2.98 6.06 -10.08
C ALA A 74 2.21 7.37 -9.84
N ARG A 75 1.29 7.73 -10.74
CA ARG A 75 0.41 8.91 -10.57
C ARG A 75 -0.46 8.82 -9.33
N MET A 76 -1.02 7.64 -9.05
CA MET A 76 -1.82 7.41 -7.83
C MET A 76 -0.98 7.61 -6.56
N GLN A 77 0.32 7.28 -6.60
CA GLN A 77 1.27 7.57 -5.52
C GLN A 77 1.82 9.00 -5.54
N GLY A 78 1.34 9.86 -6.44
CA GLY A 78 1.75 11.25 -6.54
C GLY A 78 3.13 11.48 -7.15
N LEU A 79 3.69 10.48 -7.84
CA LEU A 79 4.96 10.66 -8.55
C LEU A 79 4.75 11.59 -9.75
N PRO A 80 5.69 12.53 -9.97
CA PRO A 80 5.71 13.36 -11.17
C PRO A 80 5.76 12.54 -12.48
N ASP A 81 5.13 13.07 -13.53
CA ASP A 81 5.05 12.38 -14.83
C ASP A 81 6.40 12.36 -15.58
N ASP A 82 7.26 13.33 -15.30
CA ASP A 82 8.62 13.45 -15.85
C ASP A 82 9.63 12.50 -15.20
N TRP A 83 9.27 11.80 -14.12
CA TRP A 83 10.13 10.76 -13.54
C TRP A 83 10.20 9.53 -14.46
N GLU A 84 11.42 9.13 -14.82
CA GLU A 84 11.66 7.97 -15.68
C GLU A 84 11.47 6.64 -14.93
N ILE A 85 10.42 5.90 -15.26
CA ILE A 85 10.14 4.56 -14.72
C ILE A 85 10.77 3.47 -15.60
N GLU A 86 10.88 3.73 -16.91
CA GLU A 86 11.27 2.72 -17.90
C GLU A 86 12.71 2.21 -17.72
N THR A 87 13.59 3.06 -17.19
CA THR A 87 14.97 2.68 -16.83
C THR A 87 15.01 1.58 -15.77
N SER A 88 13.94 1.43 -14.99
CA SER A 88 13.81 0.41 -13.95
C SER A 88 13.11 -0.87 -14.42
N LYS A 89 12.81 -1.04 -15.72
CA LYS A 89 12.05 -2.20 -16.24
C LYS A 89 12.66 -3.57 -15.91
N GLU A 90 13.99 -3.62 -15.79
CA GLU A 90 14.73 -4.86 -15.46
C GLU A 90 14.69 -5.17 -13.95
N TYR A 91 14.19 -4.24 -13.13
CA TYR A 91 14.08 -4.45 -11.70
C TYR A 91 12.90 -5.39 -11.41
N SER A 92 13.23 -6.63 -11.06
CA SER A 92 12.26 -7.72 -10.88
C SER A 92 11.17 -7.44 -9.83
N ALA A 93 11.42 -6.55 -8.88
CA ALA A 93 10.45 -6.17 -7.84
C ALA A 93 9.71 -4.86 -8.14
N LEU A 94 9.89 -4.25 -9.32
CA LEU A 94 9.29 -2.96 -9.68
C LEU A 94 7.76 -2.96 -9.51
N ALA A 95 7.10 -4.05 -9.91
CA ALA A 95 5.65 -4.18 -9.78
C ALA A 95 5.18 -4.06 -8.32
N ALA A 96 5.95 -4.62 -7.38
CA ALA A 96 5.63 -4.62 -5.96
C ALA A 96 5.96 -3.29 -5.27
N THR A 97 6.85 -2.48 -5.84
CA THR A 97 7.26 -1.19 -5.29
C THR A 97 6.07 -0.26 -5.11
N TRP A 98 5.12 -0.25 -6.05
CA TRP A 98 3.97 0.67 -5.99
C TRP A 98 3.14 0.49 -4.72
N GLY A 99 2.86 -0.74 -4.31
CA GLY A 99 2.10 -1.00 -3.10
C GLY A 99 2.88 -0.86 -1.79
N LYS A 100 4.20 -0.66 -1.87
CA LYS A 100 5.08 -0.43 -0.72
C LYS A 100 5.52 1.03 -0.60
N ALA A 101 5.34 1.81 -1.66
CA ALA A 101 5.72 3.21 -1.70
C ALA A 101 4.83 4.05 -0.77
N VAL A 102 5.43 5.10 -0.20
CA VAL A 102 4.70 6.16 0.48
C VAL A 102 4.28 7.19 -0.56
N PRO A 103 3.01 7.63 -0.59
CA PRO A 103 2.59 8.70 -1.50
C PRO A 103 3.43 9.97 -1.30
N VAL A 104 3.85 10.60 -2.40
CA VAL A 104 4.79 11.74 -2.40
C VAL A 104 4.25 12.90 -1.56
N GLN A 105 2.95 13.19 -1.65
CA GLN A 105 2.34 14.29 -0.90
C GLN A 105 2.34 14.03 0.61
N ALA A 106 2.16 12.78 1.04
CA ALA A 106 2.24 12.40 2.44
C ALA A 106 3.68 12.55 2.96
N ALA A 107 4.67 12.08 2.17
CA ALA A 107 6.07 12.25 2.50
C ALA A 107 6.47 13.74 2.58
N ALA A 108 6.00 14.57 1.64
CA ALA A 108 6.25 16.01 1.61
C ALA A 108 5.66 16.71 2.84
N TRP A 109 4.45 16.35 3.25
CA TRP A 109 3.81 16.91 4.46
C TRP A 109 4.63 16.60 5.72
N VAL A 110 5.05 15.35 5.91
CA VAL A 110 5.91 14.96 7.04
C VAL A 110 7.26 15.67 6.98
N ALA A 111 7.86 15.76 5.79
CA ALA A 111 9.16 16.42 5.60
C ALA A 111 9.09 17.91 5.93
N SER A 112 7.99 18.60 5.60
CA SER A 112 7.79 20.01 5.97
C SER A 112 7.77 20.17 7.48
N ALA A 113 6.97 19.37 8.18
CA ALA A 113 6.88 19.43 9.65
C ALA A 113 8.22 19.12 10.33
N LEU A 114 8.99 18.17 9.77
CA LEU A 114 10.35 17.87 10.23
C LEU A 114 11.29 19.06 10.04
N LYS A 115 11.25 19.70 8.87
CA LYS A 115 12.06 20.89 8.57
C LYS A 115 11.75 22.02 9.56
N ASP A 116 10.47 22.32 9.76
CA ASP A 116 10.03 23.36 10.70
C ASP A 116 10.56 23.07 12.11
N SER A 117 10.46 21.81 12.56
CA SER A 117 10.98 21.38 13.86
C SER A 117 12.50 21.57 13.99
N LEU A 118 13.26 21.29 12.94
CA LEU A 118 14.71 21.48 12.92
C LEU A 118 15.11 22.96 12.94
N GLU A 119 14.34 23.81 12.25
CA GLU A 119 14.54 25.27 12.22
C GLU A 119 14.03 25.97 13.49
N GLY A 120 13.33 25.23 14.38
CA GLY A 120 12.74 25.79 15.60
C GLY A 120 11.43 26.54 15.35
N ASN A 121 10.84 26.36 14.17
CA ASN A 121 9.50 26.83 13.84
C ASN A 121 8.48 25.87 14.44
N THR A 122 7.35 26.39 14.87
CA THR A 122 6.24 25.56 15.38
C THR A 122 5.11 25.46 14.38
N PRO A 123 4.32 24.38 14.42
CA PRO A 123 3.07 24.32 13.69
C PRO A 123 2.13 25.46 14.12
N ASP A 124 1.52 26.13 13.14
CA ASP A 124 0.67 27.29 13.40
C ASP A 124 -0.54 26.95 14.27
N GLY A 125 -0.76 27.75 15.32
CA GLY A 125 -1.99 27.77 16.10
C GLY A 125 -2.21 26.62 17.10
N ILE A 126 -1.20 25.75 17.32
CA ILE A 126 -1.30 24.64 18.30
C ILE A 126 -0.13 24.56 19.29
N ALA A 127 0.85 25.47 19.18
CA ALA A 127 2.06 25.46 20.00
C ALA A 127 2.09 26.65 20.95
N GLU A 128 2.29 26.38 22.24
CA GLU A 128 2.54 27.38 23.28
C GLU A 128 4.03 27.39 23.63
N LYS A 129 4.68 28.55 23.58
CA LYS A 129 6.09 28.66 23.98
C LYS A 129 6.21 28.59 25.50
N ILE A 130 6.89 27.56 26.01
CA ILE A 130 7.06 27.32 27.45
C ILE A 130 8.51 27.54 27.94
N GLY A 131 9.47 27.69 27.02
CA GLY A 131 10.88 27.90 27.36
C GLY A 131 11.73 28.36 26.18
N ASP A 132 13.05 28.36 26.36
CA ASP A 132 13.99 28.64 25.26
C ASP A 132 14.04 27.43 24.33
N ARG A 133 13.56 27.60 23.09
CA ARG A 133 13.37 26.52 22.10
C ARG A 133 12.45 25.37 22.57
N GLU A 134 11.63 25.59 23.61
CA GLU A 134 10.67 24.61 24.13
C GLU A 134 9.24 25.07 23.90
N PHE A 135 8.44 24.18 23.31
CA PHE A 135 7.04 24.42 22.99
C PHE A 135 6.16 23.27 23.44
N LEU A 136 5.02 23.59 24.06
CA LEU A 136 3.95 22.66 24.36
C LEU A 136 3.04 22.57 23.13
N ILE A 137 2.93 21.38 22.54
CA ILE A 137 2.06 21.13 21.40
C ILE A 137 0.92 20.23 21.86
N ASP A 138 -0.30 20.78 21.96
CA ASP A 138 -1.52 20.01 22.18
C ASP A 138 -1.99 19.43 20.84
N GLY A 139 -1.32 18.36 20.41
CA GLY A 139 -1.53 17.72 19.11
C GLY A 139 -2.80 16.87 19.04
N ASP A 140 -3.48 16.62 20.17
CA ASP A 140 -4.63 15.73 20.22
C ASP A 140 -5.95 16.46 20.50
N ARG A 141 -5.93 17.73 20.93
CA ARG A 141 -7.12 18.47 21.38
C ARG A 141 -7.98 17.64 22.35
N GLY A 142 -7.35 16.77 23.14
CA GLY A 142 -8.02 15.83 24.06
C GLY A 142 -8.42 14.45 23.50
N PHE A 143 -8.01 14.06 22.29
CA PHE A 143 -8.36 12.74 21.70
C PHE A 143 -7.42 11.58 22.08
N SER A 144 -6.22 11.81 22.61
CA SER A 144 -5.27 10.74 22.99
C SER A 144 -5.40 10.31 24.46
N ARG A 145 -6.64 10.08 24.93
CA ARG A 145 -6.85 9.36 26.20
C ARG A 145 -6.77 7.85 25.97
N GLN A 146 -5.57 7.33 25.71
CA GLN A 146 -5.31 5.90 25.92
C GLN A 146 -4.57 5.70 27.24
N ALA A 147 -5.33 5.43 28.29
CA ALA A 147 -4.80 4.91 29.54
C ALA A 147 -4.50 3.41 29.38
N ALA A 148 -3.30 3.06 28.90
CA ALA A 148 -2.82 1.69 28.98
C ALA A 148 -2.13 1.49 30.33
N LYS A 149 -2.82 0.87 31.28
CA LYS A 149 -2.22 0.44 32.56
C LYS A 149 -1.31 -0.76 32.27
N LYS A 150 0.00 -0.57 32.38
CA LYS A 150 0.99 -1.65 32.27
C LYS A 150 0.75 -2.62 33.43
N MET A 151 0.13 -3.76 33.16
CA MET A 151 0.09 -4.88 34.11
C MET A 151 1.32 -5.74 33.84
N TYR A 152 2.27 -5.73 34.77
CA TYR A 152 3.27 -6.77 34.86
C TYR A 152 2.69 -7.92 35.69
N ALA A 153 2.84 -9.14 35.19
CA ALA A 153 2.77 -10.37 35.97
C ALA A 153 4.20 -10.86 36.18
#